data_AF-A0ABD5WNL2-F1
#
_entry.id   AF-A0ABD5WNL2-F1
#
_cell.length_a   1.000
_cell.length_b   1.000
_cell.length_c   1.000
_cell.angle_alpha   90.00
_cell.angle_beta   90.00
_cell.angle_gamma   90.00
#
_symmetry.space_group_name_H-M   'P 1'
#
loop_
_entity.id
_entity.type
_entity.pdbx_description
1 polymer ?
#
loop_
_entity_poly.entity_id
_entity_poly.type
_entity_poly.pdbx_seq_one_letter_code
_entity_poly.pdbx_strand_id
1 'polypeptide(L)'
;MARDGGYDDFERHVRETLADATGYTCEKQYEVGKSGNRWKVDCVLLDDHDLRKGYVEVKETSRSSNKSTYINHMRRAYAEMGDFRDFTAPKAVVVAEKWDFGRMDWDAMMDSIDCMLVDIEAIDRFVAELDS
;
A
#
# COMPACT_ATOMS: atom_id res chain seq x y z
N MET A 1 10.39 -9.68 24.73
CA MET A 1 10.97 -10.57 23.70
C MET A 1 10.19 -10.33 22.41
N ALA A 2 10.86 -9.77 21.41
CA ALA A 2 10.29 -9.12 20.24
C ALA A 2 9.49 -10.10 19.35
N ARG A 3 8.23 -9.73 19.05
CA ARG A 3 7.36 -10.38 18.05
C ARG A 3 6.87 -9.36 17.02
N ASP A 4 7.74 -8.42 16.63
CA ASP A 4 7.43 -7.36 15.65
C ASP A 4 8.29 -7.44 14.37
N GLY A 5 9.26 -8.36 14.29
CA GLY A 5 10.22 -8.37 13.18
C GLY A 5 9.65 -8.74 11.80
N GLY A 6 8.61 -9.57 11.73
CA GLY A 6 8.10 -10.09 10.45
C GLY A 6 7.40 -9.06 9.57
N TYR A 7 6.50 -8.27 10.17
CA TYR A 7 5.75 -7.22 9.46
C TYR A 7 6.68 -6.08 9.03
N ASP A 8 7.57 -5.63 9.91
CA ASP A 8 8.58 -4.61 9.59
C ASP A 8 9.51 -5.08 8.46
N ASP A 9 9.81 -6.37 8.38
CA ASP A 9 10.63 -6.95 7.31
C ASP A 9 9.91 -6.92 5.95
N PHE A 10 8.61 -7.25 5.88
CA PHE A 10 7.87 -7.20 4.62
C PHE A 10 7.63 -5.75 4.15
N GLU A 11 7.23 -4.85 5.04
CA GLU A 11 7.10 -3.44 4.69
C GLU A 11 8.42 -2.83 4.22
N ARG A 12 9.54 -3.18 4.89
CA ARG A 12 10.86 -2.73 4.48
C ARG A 12 11.21 -3.27 3.10
N HIS A 13 10.94 -4.55 2.84
CA HIS A 13 11.17 -5.15 1.53
C HIS A 13 10.38 -4.44 0.41
N VAL A 14 9.10 -4.08 0.66
CA VAL A 14 8.30 -3.30 -0.31
C VAL A 14 8.95 -1.93 -0.57
N ARG A 15 9.37 -1.22 0.48
CA ARG A 15 10.04 0.09 0.34
C ARG A 15 11.34 -0.01 -0.45
N GLU A 16 12.20 -0.97 -0.12
CA GLU A 16 13.47 -1.22 -0.83
C GLU A 16 13.22 -1.57 -2.30
N THR A 17 12.24 -2.42 -2.58
CA THR A 17 11.88 -2.81 -3.96
C THR A 17 11.42 -1.60 -4.78
N LEU A 18 10.57 -0.74 -4.21
CA LEU A 18 10.10 0.46 -4.88
C LEU A 18 11.22 1.48 -5.07
N ALA A 19 12.09 1.67 -4.08
CA ALA A 19 13.22 2.57 -4.17
C ALA A 19 14.19 2.11 -5.28
N ASP A 20 14.51 0.82 -5.34
CA ASP A 20 15.39 0.25 -6.37
C ASP A 20 14.78 0.35 -7.77
N ALA A 21 13.46 0.15 -7.91
CA ALA A 21 12.77 0.19 -9.20
C ALA A 21 12.59 1.62 -9.75
N THR A 22 12.43 2.61 -8.87
CA THR A 22 12.05 3.98 -9.28
C THR A 22 13.14 5.03 -9.09
N GLY A 23 14.12 4.77 -8.22
CA GLY A 23 15.08 5.77 -7.77
C GLY A 23 14.51 6.80 -6.78
N TYR A 24 13.25 6.67 -6.37
CA TYR A 24 12.62 7.55 -5.39
C TYR A 24 13.00 7.18 -3.95
N THR A 25 12.99 8.19 -3.09
CA THR A 25 13.07 7.98 -1.64
C THR A 25 11.74 7.38 -1.18
N CYS A 26 11.79 6.21 -0.55
CA CYS A 26 10.60 5.47 -0.12
C CYS A 26 10.57 5.33 1.41
N GLU A 27 9.73 6.11 2.09
CA GLU A 27 9.75 6.21 3.56
C GLU A 27 8.38 6.00 4.20
N LYS A 28 8.39 5.41 5.40
CA LYS A 28 7.19 5.33 6.25
C LYS A 28 7.01 6.65 7.00
N GLN A 29 5.93 7.38 6.74
CA GLN A 29 5.71 8.69 7.36
C GLN A 29 4.24 9.01 7.63
N TYR A 30 4.02 10.07 8.40
CA TYR A 30 2.67 10.56 8.67
C TYR A 30 2.20 11.52 7.58
N GLU A 31 1.03 11.25 7.02
CA GLU A 31 0.37 12.09 6.02
C GLU A 31 -1.04 12.47 6.50
N VAL A 32 -1.50 13.65 6.09
CA VAL A 32 -2.83 14.15 6.42
C VAL A 32 -3.75 13.86 5.26
N GLY A 33 -4.76 13.01 5.47
CA GLY A 33 -5.77 12.71 4.46
C GLY A 33 -6.82 13.82 4.33
N LYS A 34 -7.70 13.71 3.33
CA LYS A 34 -8.72 14.72 3.02
C LYS A 34 -9.68 14.99 4.17
N SER A 35 -9.99 13.99 4.99
CA SER A 35 -10.85 14.14 6.15
C SER A 35 -10.18 14.86 7.33
N GLY A 36 -8.90 15.22 7.21
CA GLY A 36 -8.08 15.79 8.29
C GLY A 36 -7.47 14.74 9.24
N ASN A 37 -7.68 13.45 8.97
CA ASN A 37 -7.06 12.38 9.74
C ASN A 37 -5.57 12.29 9.43
N ARG A 38 -4.78 11.92 10.45
CA ARG A 38 -3.35 11.62 10.27
C ARG A 38 -3.16 10.11 10.18
N TRP A 39 -2.66 9.66 9.04
CA TRP A 39 -2.36 8.26 8.76
C TRP A 39 -0.86 8.05 8.73
N LYS A 40 -0.38 6.89 9.19
CA LYS A 40 1.03 6.52 9.11
C LYS A 40 1.20 5.58 7.92
N VAL A 41 1.33 6.17 6.75
CA VAL A 41 1.41 5.45 5.48
C VAL A 41 2.69 4.62 5.44
N ASP A 42 2.57 3.34 5.12
CA ASP A 42 3.68 2.39 5.17
C ASP A 42 4.83 2.75 4.20
N CYS A 43 4.52 3.38 3.07
CA CYS A 43 5.51 3.87 2.11
C CYS A 43 4.97 5.09 1.34
N VAL A 44 5.64 6.23 1.48
CA VAL A 44 5.46 7.41 0.64
C VAL A 44 6.69 7.52 -0.27
N LEU A 45 6.45 7.58 -1.58
CA LEU A 45 7.50 7.75 -2.58
C LEU A 45 7.70 9.23 -2.83
N LEU A 46 8.95 9.70 -2.77
CA LEU A 46 9.35 11.09 -2.89
C LEU A 46 10.44 11.22 -3.97
N ASP A 47 10.31 12.22 -4.84
CA ASP A 47 11.42 12.59 -5.74
C ASP A 47 12.51 13.38 -5.00
N ASP A 48 13.52 13.82 -5.75
CA ASP A 48 14.65 14.62 -5.28
C ASP A 48 14.26 16.03 -4.77
N HIS A 49 13.00 16.44 -4.96
CA HIS A 49 12.44 17.72 -4.51
C HIS A 49 11.39 17.54 -3.40
N ASP A 50 11.34 16.37 -2.75
CA ASP A 50 10.35 16.01 -1.71
C ASP A 50 8.89 16.03 -2.19
N LEU A 51 8.66 15.96 -3.51
CA LEU A 51 7.32 15.86 -4.08
C LEU A 51 6.84 14.41 -4.00
N ARG A 52 5.59 14.22 -3.54
CA ARG A 52 4.98 12.90 -3.42
C ARG A 52 4.69 12.36 -4.80
N LYS A 53 5.30 11.22 -5.11
CA LYS A 53 5.10 10.46 -6.35
C LYS A 53 4.13 9.32 -6.15
N GLY A 54 4.00 8.78 -4.94
CA GLY A 54 3.02 7.73 -4.68
C GLY A 54 2.83 7.44 -3.21
N TYR A 55 1.71 6.78 -2.90
CA TYR A 55 1.36 6.33 -1.56
C TYR A 55 1.07 4.84 -1.59
N VAL A 56 1.72 4.09 -0.71
CA VAL A 56 1.62 2.64 -0.65
C VAL A 56 1.34 2.19 0.77
N GLU A 57 0.26 1.43 0.92
CA GLU A 57 -0.09 0.71 2.14
C GLU A 57 0.25 -0.76 2.01
N VAL A 58 0.84 -1.38 3.04
CA VAL A 58 1.37 -2.74 2.94
C VAL A 58 0.63 -3.69 3.87
N LYS A 59 0.32 -4.90 3.39
CA LYS A 59 -0.30 -5.96 4.21
C LYS A 59 0.40 -7.30 4.00
N GLU A 60 1.10 -7.79 5.02
CA GLU A 60 1.68 -9.14 5.03
C GLU A 60 0.55 -10.18 5.20
N THR A 61 0.01 -10.67 4.08
CA THR A 61 -1.14 -11.60 4.05
C THR A 61 -0.74 -13.08 4.07
N SER A 62 0.53 -13.42 3.83
CA SER A 62 1.03 -14.79 3.67
C SER A 62 1.22 -15.57 4.99
N ARG A 63 1.48 -14.88 6.10
CA ARG A 63 1.76 -15.51 7.40
C ARG A 63 0.55 -15.40 8.32
N SER A 64 -0.20 -16.49 8.49
CA SER A 64 -1.26 -16.68 9.51
C SER A 64 -2.64 -16.03 9.29
N SER A 65 -2.90 -15.43 8.12
CA SER A 65 -4.17 -14.74 7.88
C SER A 65 -5.31 -15.72 7.58
N ASN A 66 -6.20 -15.93 8.54
CA ASN A 66 -7.51 -16.52 8.23
C ASN A 66 -8.37 -15.51 7.46
N LYS A 67 -9.49 -15.99 6.88
CA LYS A 67 -10.42 -15.14 6.10
C LYS A 67 -10.82 -13.85 6.80
N SER A 68 -11.06 -13.87 8.11
CA SER A 68 -11.45 -12.69 8.87
C SER A 68 -10.31 -11.69 8.99
N THR A 69 -9.07 -12.15 9.22
CA THR A 69 -7.87 -11.31 9.26
C THR A 69 -7.64 -10.61 7.92
N TYR A 70 -7.72 -11.34 6.81
CA TYR A 70 -7.58 -10.75 5.47
C TYR A 70 -8.64 -9.67 5.20
N ILE A 71 -9.92 -9.98 5.47
CA ILE A 71 -11.01 -9.01 5.30
C ILE A 71 -10.78 -7.75 6.14
N ASN A 72 -10.29 -7.89 7.37
CA ASN A 72 -10.01 -6.75 8.24
C ASN A 72 -8.85 -5.90 7.73
N HIS A 73 -7.77 -6.53 7.23
CA HIS A 73 -6.67 -5.82 6.60
C HIS A 73 -7.14 -4.99 5.40
N MET A 74 -7.91 -5.60 4.51
CA MET A 74 -8.40 -4.93 3.32
C MET A 74 -9.38 -3.79 3.63
N ARG A 75 -10.27 -3.97 4.61
CA ARG A 75 -11.15 -2.87 5.06
C ARG A 75 -10.38 -1.69 5.63
N ARG A 76 -9.31 -1.94 6.38
CA ARG A 76 -8.46 -0.89 6.93
C ARG A 76 -7.72 -0.16 5.82
N ALA A 77 -7.11 -0.89 4.90
CA ALA A 77 -6.43 -0.31 3.75
C ALA A 77 -7.40 0.53 2.88
N TYR A 78 -8.63 0.07 2.67
CA TYR A 78 -9.66 0.84 1.96
C TYR A 78 -10.01 2.14 2.69
N ALA A 79 -10.16 2.11 4.01
CA ALA A 79 -10.48 3.31 4.79
C ALA A 79 -9.33 4.33 4.80
N GLU A 80 -8.09 3.84 4.90
CA GLU A 80 -6.88 4.66 4.91
C GLU A 80 -6.60 5.26 3.53
N MET A 81 -6.49 4.43 2.49
CA MET A 81 -6.21 4.89 1.13
C MET A 81 -7.36 5.72 0.54
N GLY A 82 -8.60 5.44 0.96
CA GLY A 82 -9.76 6.21 0.55
C GLY A 82 -9.70 7.68 0.97
N ASP A 83 -8.93 8.00 2.03
CA ASP A 83 -8.72 9.38 2.47
C ASP A 83 -7.76 10.16 1.56
N PHE A 84 -7.06 9.46 0.66
CA PHE A 84 -6.12 10.01 -0.32
C PHE A 84 -6.64 9.93 -1.77
N ARG A 85 -7.88 9.45 -2.02
CA ARG A 85 -8.41 9.20 -3.38
C ARG A 85 -8.28 10.38 -4.35
N ASP A 86 -8.51 11.61 -3.86
CA ASP A 86 -8.46 12.84 -4.69
C ASP A 86 -7.04 13.43 -4.84
N PHE A 87 -6.02 12.75 -4.32
CA PHE A 87 -4.63 13.20 -4.45
C PHE A 87 -4.10 12.79 -5.82
N THR A 88 -3.27 13.64 -6.42
CA THR A 88 -2.76 13.42 -7.78
C THR A 88 -1.76 12.28 -7.88
N ALA A 89 -1.01 12.01 -6.81
CA ALA A 89 -0.05 10.90 -6.80
C ALA A 89 -0.79 9.56 -6.81
N PRO A 90 -0.34 8.55 -7.58
CA PRO A 90 -0.89 7.19 -7.56
C PRO A 90 -0.88 6.53 -6.18
N LYS A 91 -1.79 5.58 -5.98
CA LYS A 91 -2.03 4.89 -4.71
C LYS A 91 -2.04 3.38 -4.94
N ALA A 92 -1.43 2.63 -4.03
CA ALA A 92 -1.55 1.17 -4.03
C ALA A 92 -1.66 0.57 -2.64
N VAL A 93 -2.33 -0.57 -2.57
CA VAL A 93 -2.24 -1.53 -1.47
C VAL A 93 -1.43 -2.72 -1.98
N VAL A 94 -0.26 -2.95 -1.37
CA VAL A 94 0.62 -4.08 -1.68
C VAL A 94 0.39 -5.20 -0.68
N VAL A 95 -0.02 -6.37 -1.18
CA VAL A 95 -0.19 -7.58 -0.38
C VAL A 95 0.90 -8.60 -0.70
N ALA A 96 1.26 -9.45 0.27
CA ALA A 96 2.15 -10.58 -0.02
C ALA A 96 1.49 -11.58 -0.99
N GLU A 97 0.18 -11.80 -0.83
CA GLU A 97 -0.63 -12.68 -1.65
C GLU A 97 -2.08 -12.17 -1.68
N LYS A 98 -2.69 -12.13 -2.87
CA LYS A 98 -4.12 -11.84 -3.02
C LYS A 98 -4.95 -13.08 -2.71
N TRP A 99 -5.96 -12.92 -1.86
CA TRP A 99 -6.87 -14.02 -1.53
C TRP A 99 -8.28 -13.70 -2.00
N ASP A 100 -8.88 -14.64 -2.73
CA ASP A 100 -10.29 -14.60 -3.12
C ASP A 100 -11.10 -15.61 -2.28
N PHE A 101 -12.20 -15.12 -1.71
CA PHE A 101 -13.14 -15.92 -0.94
C PHE A 101 -14.57 -15.89 -1.53
N GLY A 102 -14.73 -15.43 -2.78
CA GLY A 102 -15.95 -15.47 -3.58
C GLY A 102 -17.09 -14.54 -3.13
N ARG A 103 -16.85 -13.63 -2.19
CA ARG A 103 -17.88 -12.69 -1.69
C ARG A 103 -17.63 -11.22 -1.98
N MET A 104 -16.38 -10.85 -2.28
CA MET A 104 -15.95 -9.47 -2.31
C MET A 104 -14.83 -9.35 -3.33
N ASP A 105 -15.07 -8.53 -4.34
CA ASP A 105 -14.08 -8.16 -5.34
C ASP A 105 -13.26 -7.02 -4.77
N TRP A 106 -12.09 -7.34 -4.23
CA TRP A 106 -11.22 -6.36 -3.58
C TRP A 106 -10.52 -5.46 -4.58
N ASP A 107 -10.21 -5.96 -5.77
CA ASP A 107 -9.65 -5.16 -6.85
C ASP A 107 -10.64 -4.07 -7.24
N ALA A 108 -11.90 -4.42 -7.52
CA ALA A 108 -12.95 -3.45 -7.84
C ALA A 108 -13.24 -2.46 -6.69
N MET A 109 -13.15 -2.90 -5.44
CA MET A 109 -13.30 -1.97 -4.31
C MET A 109 -12.14 -0.99 -4.20
N MET A 110 -10.88 -1.42 -4.34
CA MET A 110 -9.75 -0.49 -4.28
C MET A 110 -9.76 0.47 -5.47
N ASP A 111 -10.14 -0.01 -6.65
CA ASP A 111 -10.30 0.82 -7.85
C ASP A 111 -11.33 1.95 -7.64
N SER A 112 -12.42 1.69 -6.91
CA SER A 112 -13.43 2.73 -6.60
C SER A 112 -12.95 3.90 -5.73
N ILE A 113 -11.73 3.82 -5.18
CA ILE A 113 -11.06 4.88 -4.42
C ILE A 113 -9.74 5.32 -5.06
N ASP A 114 -9.59 5.12 -6.37
CA ASP A 114 -8.40 5.47 -7.15
C ASP A 114 -7.12 4.84 -6.58
N CYS A 115 -7.21 3.57 -6.18
CA CYS A 115 -6.13 2.82 -5.54
C CYS A 115 -5.98 1.43 -6.17
N MET A 116 -4.75 1.04 -6.51
CA MET A 116 -4.47 -0.29 -7.05
C MET A 116 -4.32 -1.31 -5.92
N LEU A 117 -4.91 -2.49 -6.09
CA LEU A 117 -4.52 -3.66 -5.29
C LEU A 117 -3.50 -4.48 -6.08
N VAL A 118 -2.31 -4.68 -5.54
CA VAL A 118 -1.25 -5.48 -6.19
C VAL A 118 -0.65 -6.48 -5.21
N ASP A 119 -0.30 -7.66 -5.72
CA ASP A 119 0.61 -8.53 -4.98
C ASP A 119 2.06 -8.02 -5.16
N ILE A 120 2.94 -8.43 -4.26
CA ILE A 120 4.36 -8.07 -4.35
C ILE A 120 5.01 -8.56 -5.64
N GLU A 121 4.56 -9.70 -6.18
CA GLU A 121 5.09 -10.26 -7.43
C GLU A 121 4.72 -9.42 -8.67
N ALA A 122 3.65 -8.64 -8.61
CA ALA A 122 3.20 -7.73 -9.67
C ALA A 122 3.36 -6.25 -9.29
N ILE A 123 4.26 -5.92 -8.37
CA ILE A 123 4.51 -4.53 -7.95
C ILE A 123 4.97 -3.64 -9.11
N ASP A 124 5.59 -4.22 -10.14
CA ASP A 124 5.97 -3.53 -11.38
C ASP A 124 4.79 -2.86 -12.09
N ARG A 125 3.55 -3.36 -11.89
CA ARG A 125 2.35 -2.71 -12.42
C ARG A 125 2.10 -1.35 -11.79
N PHE A 126 2.37 -1.22 -10.50
CA PHE A 126 2.28 0.07 -9.82
C PHE A 126 3.43 0.99 -10.24
N VAL A 127 4.64 0.44 -10.42
CA VAL A 127 5.78 1.21 -10.93
C VAL A 127 5.47 1.84 -12.29
N ALA A 128 4.87 1.09 -13.22
CA ALA A 128 4.48 1.62 -14.53
C ALA A 128 3.44 2.75 -14.44
N GLU A 129 2.55 2.74 -13.44
CA GLU A 129 1.56 3.80 -13.21
C GLU A 129 2.22 5.10 -12.72
N LEU A 130 3.35 5.02 -12.00
CA LEU A 130 4.07 6.20 -11.51
C LEU A 130 4.69 7.06 -12.63
N ASP A 131 4.95 6.45 -13.80
CA ASP A 131 5.56 7.08 -14.97
C ASP A 131 4.53 7.60 -15.99
N SER A 132 3.23 7.39 -15.73
CA SER A 132 2.12 7.72 -16.62
C SER A 132 1.62 9.16 -16.46
#